data_AF-A0A7C4WN04-F1
#
_entry.id   AF-A0A7C4WN04-F1
#
_cell.length_a   1.000
_cell.length_b   1.000
_cell.length_c   1.000
_cell.angle_alpha   90.00
_cell.angle_beta   90.00
_cell.angle_gamma   90.00
#
_symmetry.space_group_name_H-M   'P 1'
#
loop_
_entity.id
_entity.type
_entity.pdbx_description
1 polymer ?
#
loop_
_entity_poly.entity_id
_entity_poly.type
_entity_poly.pdbx_seq_one_letter_code
_entity_poly.pdbx_strand_id
1 'polypeptide(L)'
;MELGEWLSRGLQLTWRYKVLWIFGFLAALGAGGPPRLQGNLNLRMQTPPPSFPPGFGRMLQRWLEQNWPLLVLALLGFFLFALLIQVLALWGQGALILGGSAAAEGRSPGLGILARQATARLLRLIGIMVLLGAPGFLIALIFLLAIFGGFLLAFAQQVESIRIATLLLAILALLVFLGCLLLLAGVLHLWSRLALRAALLEDLPWIAALRRGLQVGLRRIGSLLLVWLVLDIGVLGVITFILSFLAAIPLLAIGSVAFLAFFGGGGPVDPSAIFRFALVMALTALCLSVLIPLLLAPVITFVETVWTLAYRSWIGGPAPAGEIPQAA
;
A
#
# COMPACT_ATOMS: atom_id res chain seq x y z
N MET A 1 10.53 -11.76 26.83
CA MET A 1 11.12 -11.92 25.49
C MET A 1 11.54 -10.55 25.02
N GLU A 2 12.82 -10.38 24.77
CA GLU A 2 13.36 -9.14 24.22
C GLU A 2 13.09 -9.11 22.72
N LEU A 3 12.83 -7.92 22.15
CA LEU A 3 12.53 -7.74 20.71
C LEU A 3 13.50 -8.51 19.80
N GLY A 4 14.78 -8.56 20.18
CA GLY A 4 15.84 -9.27 19.46
C GLY A 4 15.54 -10.75 19.24
N GLU A 5 14.88 -11.42 20.18
CA GLU A 5 14.50 -12.83 20.06
C GLU A 5 13.38 -13.03 19.03
N TRP A 6 12.38 -12.14 19.00
CA TRP A 6 11.33 -12.19 17.98
C TRP A 6 11.88 -11.92 16.59
N LEU A 7 12.84 -10.99 16.47
CA LEU A 7 13.52 -10.67 15.22
C LEU A 7 14.36 -11.85 14.73
N SER A 8 15.24 -12.41 15.58
CA SER A 8 16.11 -13.52 15.18
C SER A 8 15.30 -14.76 14.81
N ARG A 9 14.27 -15.09 15.60
CA ARG A 9 13.38 -16.21 15.33
C ARG A 9 12.51 -15.98 14.10
N GLY A 10 11.93 -14.79 13.95
CA GLY A 10 11.15 -14.43 12.75
C GLY A 10 11.98 -14.54 11.48
N LEU A 11 13.25 -14.16 11.53
CA LEU A 11 14.20 -14.29 10.43
C LEU A 11 14.45 -15.76 10.10
N GLN A 12 14.77 -16.58 11.11
CA GLN A 12 14.97 -18.03 10.93
C GLN A 12 13.75 -18.71 10.32
N LEU A 13 12.54 -18.41 10.79
CA LEU A 13 11.30 -18.98 10.27
C LEU A 13 11.05 -18.55 8.82
N THR A 14 11.31 -17.28 8.49
CA THR A 14 11.13 -16.75 7.13
C THR A 14 12.05 -17.43 6.12
N TRP A 15 13.28 -17.72 6.50
CA TRP A 15 14.25 -18.41 5.64
C TRP A 15 14.05 -19.92 5.58
N ARG A 16 13.62 -20.54 6.70
CA ARG A 16 13.32 -21.97 6.78
C ARG A 16 12.10 -22.33 5.94
N TYR A 17 11.05 -21.50 5.94
CA TYR A 17 9.79 -21.77 5.26
C TYR A 17 9.55 -20.81 4.08
N LYS A 18 10.37 -20.93 3.03
CA LYS A 18 10.29 -20.11 1.80
C LYS A 18 8.93 -20.14 1.10
N VAL A 19 8.14 -21.18 1.35
CA VAL A 19 6.74 -21.30 0.92
C VAL A 19 5.91 -20.08 1.33
N LEU A 20 6.22 -19.47 2.48
CA LEU A 20 5.53 -18.26 2.97
C LEU A 20 5.78 -17.04 2.08
N TRP A 21 6.87 -17.01 1.30
CA TRP A 21 7.18 -15.88 0.41
C TRP A 21 6.13 -15.71 -0.68
N ILE A 22 5.46 -16.79 -1.10
CA ILE A 22 4.36 -16.70 -2.06
C ILE A 22 3.22 -15.86 -1.47
N PHE A 23 2.87 -16.09 -0.21
CA PHE A 23 1.86 -15.27 0.48
C PHE A 23 2.38 -13.87 0.80
N GLY A 24 3.69 -13.72 1.05
CA GLY A 24 4.42 -12.45 1.10
C GLY A 24 4.22 -11.60 -0.15
N PHE A 25 4.43 -12.21 -1.33
CA PHE A 25 4.22 -11.57 -2.62
C PHE A 25 2.77 -11.15 -2.82
N LEU A 26 1.81 -12.04 -2.53
CA LEU A 26 0.39 -11.72 -2.66
C LEU A 26 -0.03 -10.57 -1.73
N ALA A 27 0.43 -10.60 -0.48
CA ALA A 27 0.23 -9.51 0.47
C ALA A 27 0.85 -8.19 -0.02
N ALA A 28 2.00 -8.26 -0.70
CA ALA A 28 2.71 -7.11 -1.26
C ALA A 28 1.97 -6.47 -2.44
N LEU A 29 1.25 -7.25 -3.26
CA LEU A 29 0.48 -6.73 -4.40
C LEU A 29 -0.58 -5.72 -3.97
N GLY A 30 -1.23 -5.93 -2.82
CA GLY A 30 -2.21 -4.98 -2.26
C GLY A 30 -1.60 -3.93 -1.33
N ALA A 31 -0.31 -4.06 -0.97
CA ALA A 31 0.41 -3.04 -0.21
C ALA A 31 0.92 -1.90 -1.12
N GLY A 32 0.91 -2.11 -2.44
CA GLY A 32 1.40 -1.17 -3.45
C GLY A 32 0.48 0.03 -3.62
N GLY A 33 0.79 1.13 -2.94
CA GLY A 33 0.45 2.45 -3.47
C GLY A 33 1.14 2.65 -4.83
N PRO A 34 0.56 3.43 -5.76
CA PRO A 34 1.23 3.74 -7.02
C PRO A 34 2.62 4.32 -6.73
N PRO A 35 3.63 4.07 -7.60
CA PRO A 35 4.94 4.69 -7.45
C PRO A 35 4.74 6.20 -7.30
N ARG A 36 5.07 6.72 -6.12
CA ARG A 36 4.96 8.15 -5.83
C ARG A 36 6.08 8.84 -6.60
N LEU A 37 5.79 9.18 -7.85
CA LEU A 37 6.54 10.19 -8.60
C LEU A 37 6.21 11.55 -7.97
N GLN A 38 6.78 11.80 -6.79
CA GLN A 38 6.82 13.13 -6.19
C GLN A 38 8.28 13.58 -6.14
N GLY A 39 8.92 13.55 -7.30
CA GLY A 39 10.11 14.36 -7.54
C GLY A 39 9.63 15.71 -8.05
N ASN A 40 9.77 16.76 -7.24
CA ASN A 40 9.74 18.12 -7.74
C ASN A 40 11.04 18.33 -8.54
N LEU A 41 11.06 17.77 -9.76
CA LEU A 41 12.08 18.02 -10.75
C LEU A 41 11.88 19.46 -11.22
N ASN A 42 12.56 20.39 -10.54
CA ASN A 42 12.84 21.72 -11.08
C ASN A 42 13.76 21.57 -12.30
N LEU A 43 13.24 20.97 -13.37
CA LEU A 43 13.78 21.16 -14.70
C LEU A 43 13.47 22.61 -15.04
N ARG A 44 14.49 23.47 -14.96
CA ARG A 44 14.50 24.76 -15.65
C ARG A 44 14.34 24.47 -17.15
N MET A 45 13.11 24.22 -17.60
CA MET A 45 12.77 24.21 -19.01
C MET A 45 12.84 25.66 -19.47
N GLN A 46 13.95 26.01 -20.14
CA GLN A 46 14.06 27.27 -20.88
C GLN A 46 13.26 27.24 -22.20
N THR A 47 12.55 26.15 -22.48
CA THR A 47 11.68 25.99 -23.64
C THR A 47 10.22 25.87 -23.21
N PRO A 48 9.28 26.60 -23.85
CA PRO A 48 7.87 26.39 -23.61
C PRO A 48 7.53 24.91 -23.84
N PRO A 49 6.66 24.30 -23.02
CA PRO A 49 6.19 22.95 -23.29
C PRO A 49 5.59 22.93 -24.71
N PRO A 50 5.85 21.88 -25.52
CA PRO A 50 5.28 21.79 -26.86
C PRO A 50 3.77 21.94 -26.75
N SER A 51 3.25 23.01 -27.34
CA SER A 51 1.81 23.26 -27.37
C SER A 51 1.16 22.09 -28.10
N PHE A 52 0.13 21.48 -27.49
CA PHE A 52 -0.65 20.44 -28.14
C PHE A 52 -1.09 20.91 -29.54
N PRO A 53 -1.14 20.01 -30.54
CA PRO A 53 -1.58 20.37 -31.87
C PRO A 53 -2.92 21.11 -31.82
N PRO A 54 -3.07 22.22 -32.56
CA PRO A 54 -4.34 22.94 -32.62
C PRO A 54 -5.45 21.97 -33.06
N GLY A 55 -6.47 21.80 -32.22
CA GLY A 55 -7.57 20.86 -32.46
C GLY A 55 -7.52 19.56 -31.63
N PHE A 56 -6.44 19.26 -30.91
CA PHE A 56 -6.36 18.09 -30.02
C PHE A 56 -7.51 18.03 -29.01
N GLY A 57 -7.88 19.17 -28.40
CA GLY A 57 -9.00 19.23 -27.46
C GLY A 57 -10.35 18.86 -28.10
N ARG A 58 -10.62 19.31 -29.33
CA ARG A 58 -11.86 18.96 -30.06
C ARG A 58 -11.85 17.49 -30.50
N MET A 59 -10.70 16.97 -30.90
CA MET A 59 -10.52 15.56 -31.23
C MET A 59 -10.76 14.67 -30.00
N LEU A 60 -10.17 15.02 -28.86
CA LEU A 60 -10.34 14.30 -27.60
C LEU A 60 -11.79 14.34 -27.14
N GLN A 61 -12.44 15.52 -27.21
CA GLN A 61 -13.85 15.67 -26.85
C GLN A 61 -14.76 14.79 -27.71
N ARG A 62 -14.59 14.82 -29.05
CA ARG A 62 -15.36 13.95 -29.96
C ARG A 62 -15.11 12.48 -29.70
N TRP A 63 -13.87 12.09 -29.45
CA TRP A 63 -13.53 10.72 -29.10
C TRP A 63 -14.18 10.31 -27.77
N LEU A 64 -14.16 11.18 -26.76
CA LEU A 64 -14.77 10.92 -25.46
C LEU A 64 -16.29 10.79 -25.57
N GLU A 65 -16.95 11.69 -26.30
CA GLU A 65 -18.39 11.63 -26.58
C GLU A 65 -18.78 10.36 -27.34
N GLN A 66 -17.93 9.89 -28.26
CA GLN A 66 -18.18 8.67 -29.03
C GLN A 66 -17.87 7.38 -28.24
N ASN A 67 -16.91 7.42 -27.30
CA ASN A 67 -16.38 6.24 -26.61
C ASN A 67 -16.67 6.23 -25.10
N TRP A 68 -17.55 7.10 -24.60
CA TRP A 68 -17.89 7.17 -23.18
C TRP A 68 -18.34 5.82 -22.57
N PRO A 69 -19.06 4.91 -23.27
CA PRO A 69 -19.42 3.62 -22.71
C PRO A 69 -18.19 2.72 -22.52
N LEU A 70 -17.21 2.79 -23.42
CA LEU A 70 -15.94 2.06 -23.30
C LEU A 70 -15.11 2.57 -22.13
N LEU A 71 -15.12 3.88 -21.88
CA LEU A 71 -14.45 4.46 -20.70
C LEU A 71 -15.10 4.00 -19.40
N VAL A 72 -16.44 3.98 -19.33
CA VAL A 72 -17.16 3.46 -18.16
C VAL A 72 -16.85 1.98 -17.94
N LEU A 73 -16.86 1.17 -19.01
CA LEU A 73 -16.50 -0.25 -18.94
C LEU A 73 -15.05 -0.47 -18.49
N ALA A 74 -14.10 0.32 -19.03
CA ALA A 74 -12.70 0.26 -18.66
C ALA A 74 -12.48 0.66 -17.19
N LEU A 75 -13.16 1.70 -16.72
CA LEU A 75 -13.11 2.15 -15.32
C LEU A 75 -13.70 1.10 -14.38
N LEU A 76 -14.84 0.51 -14.74
CA LEU A 76 -15.45 -0.57 -13.98
C LEU A 76 -14.54 -1.81 -13.94
N GLY A 77 -13.95 -2.19 -15.08
CA GLY A 77 -12.98 -3.29 -15.17
C GLY A 77 -11.75 -3.05 -14.29
N PHE A 78 -11.20 -1.83 -14.32
CA PHE A 78 -10.07 -1.43 -13.47
C PHE A 78 -10.44 -1.50 -11.98
N PHE A 79 -11.63 -1.02 -11.60
CA PHE A 79 -12.11 -1.08 -10.22
C PHE A 79 -12.28 -2.52 -9.73
N LEU A 80 -12.89 -3.39 -10.53
CA LEU A 80 -13.02 -4.82 -10.21
C LEU A 80 -11.67 -5.52 -10.11
N PHE A 81 -10.73 -5.19 -11.00
CA PHE A 81 -9.37 -5.71 -10.94
C PHE A 81 -8.64 -5.26 -9.66
N ALA A 82 -8.71 -3.98 -9.32
CA ALA A 82 -8.13 -3.45 -8.08
C ALA A 82 -8.73 -4.11 -6.83
N LEU A 83 -10.05 -4.31 -6.82
CA LEU A 83 -10.74 -5.02 -5.75
C LEU A 83 -10.27 -6.47 -5.65
N LEU A 84 -10.12 -7.16 -6.77
CA LEU A 84 -9.62 -8.54 -6.82
C LEU A 84 -8.20 -8.63 -6.23
N ILE A 85 -7.30 -7.73 -6.63
CA ILE A 85 -5.92 -7.66 -6.08
C ILE A 85 -5.96 -7.40 -4.57
N GLN A 86 -6.85 -6.51 -4.10
CA GLN A 86 -6.99 -6.22 -2.67
C GLN A 86 -7.46 -7.43 -1.87
N VAL A 87 -8.44 -8.17 -2.39
CA VAL A 87 -8.94 -9.40 -1.76
C VAL A 87 -7.83 -10.47 -1.74
N LEU A 88 -7.08 -10.60 -2.83
CA LEU A 88 -5.96 -11.55 -2.93
C LEU A 88 -4.83 -11.20 -1.95
N ALA A 89 -4.55 -9.92 -1.76
CA ALA A 89 -3.56 -9.45 -0.78
C ALA A 89 -4.00 -9.72 0.65
N LEU A 90 -5.27 -9.47 0.97
CA LEU A 90 -5.84 -9.77 2.29
C LEU A 90 -5.83 -11.28 2.58
N TRP A 91 -6.13 -12.08 1.56
CA TRP A 91 -6.00 -13.54 1.64
C TRP A 91 -4.56 -13.97 1.90
N GLY A 92 -3.57 -13.40 1.20
CA GLY A 92 -2.15 -13.63 1.43
C GLY A 92 -1.71 -13.24 2.84
N GLN A 93 -2.14 -12.08 3.35
CA GLN A 93 -1.89 -11.66 4.73
C GLN A 93 -2.47 -12.65 5.75
N GLY A 94 -3.69 -13.13 5.53
CA GLY A 94 -4.30 -14.13 6.40
C GLY A 94 -3.52 -15.45 6.43
N ALA A 95 -3.09 -15.93 5.26
CA ALA A 95 -2.27 -17.12 5.14
C ALA A 95 -0.88 -16.97 5.78
N LEU A 96 -0.28 -15.77 5.72
CA LEU A 96 0.99 -15.46 6.42
C LEU A 96 0.85 -15.50 7.93
N ILE A 97 -0.22 -14.95 8.49
CA ILE A 97 -0.44 -14.94 9.95
C ILE A 97 -0.59 -16.39 10.45
N LEU A 98 -1.39 -17.19 9.76
CA LEU A 98 -1.57 -18.61 10.11
C LEU A 98 -0.31 -19.43 9.89
N GLY A 99 0.38 -19.20 8.77
CA GLY A 99 1.64 -19.85 8.45
C GLY A 99 2.75 -19.52 9.44
N GLY A 100 2.86 -18.26 9.85
CA GLY A 100 3.79 -17.80 10.89
C GLY A 100 3.48 -18.44 12.24
N SER A 101 2.20 -18.59 12.59
CA SER A 101 1.82 -19.30 13.83
C SER A 101 2.13 -20.80 13.78
N ALA A 102 1.88 -21.47 12.66
CA ALA A 102 2.14 -22.89 12.48
C ALA A 102 3.66 -23.17 12.48
N ALA A 103 4.43 -22.31 11.81
CA ALA A 103 5.88 -22.36 11.78
C ALA A 103 6.50 -22.13 13.17
N ALA A 104 5.92 -21.22 13.96
CA ALA A 104 6.36 -20.97 15.34
C ALA A 104 6.19 -22.21 16.25
N GLU A 105 5.22 -23.07 15.95
CA GLU A 105 4.96 -24.34 16.64
C GLU A 105 5.75 -25.52 16.06
N GLY A 106 6.64 -25.29 15.11
CA GLY A 106 7.43 -26.34 14.47
C GLY A 106 6.68 -27.17 13.42
N ARG A 107 5.43 -26.81 13.09
CA ARG A 107 4.65 -27.49 12.05
C ARG A 107 5.06 -26.99 10.67
N SER A 108 5.07 -27.86 9.67
CA SER A 108 5.36 -27.48 8.28
C SER A 108 4.12 -26.82 7.63
N PRO A 109 4.18 -25.54 7.26
CA PRO A 109 3.07 -24.85 6.61
C PRO A 109 2.90 -25.36 5.16
N GLY A 110 1.89 -26.21 4.93
CA GLY A 110 1.50 -26.61 3.57
C GLY A 110 0.64 -25.55 2.88
N LEU A 111 0.97 -25.20 1.62
CA LEU A 111 0.25 -24.17 0.84
C LEU A 111 -1.26 -24.39 0.80
N GLY A 112 -1.70 -25.59 0.44
CA GLY A 112 -3.13 -25.90 0.30
C GLY A 112 -3.90 -25.82 1.62
N ILE A 113 -3.27 -26.20 2.74
CA ILE A 113 -3.89 -26.13 4.06
C ILE A 113 -4.03 -24.67 4.50
N LEU A 114 -2.97 -23.88 4.37
CA LEU A 114 -3.00 -22.45 4.71
C LEU A 114 -3.98 -21.67 3.82
N ALA A 115 -3.98 -21.96 2.53
CA ALA A 115 -4.92 -21.41 1.56
C ALA A 115 -6.37 -21.66 1.99
N ARG A 116 -6.71 -22.91 2.31
CA ARG A 116 -8.07 -23.29 2.72
C ARG A 116 -8.47 -22.62 4.04
N GLN A 117 -7.57 -22.55 5.01
CA GLN A 117 -7.83 -21.89 6.29
C GLN A 117 -8.00 -20.37 6.14
N ALA A 118 -7.18 -19.73 5.31
CA ALA A 118 -7.30 -18.30 5.00
C ALA A 118 -8.63 -17.99 4.28
N THR A 119 -9.02 -18.80 3.29
CA THR A 119 -10.29 -18.65 2.57
C THR A 119 -11.49 -18.79 3.50
N ALA A 120 -11.48 -19.78 4.40
CA ALA A 120 -12.57 -19.99 5.37
C ALA A 120 -12.80 -18.80 6.30
N ARG A 121 -11.76 -17.98 6.52
CA ARG A 121 -11.80 -16.79 7.39
C ARG A 121 -11.80 -15.47 6.61
N LEU A 122 -11.75 -15.50 5.27
CA LEU A 122 -11.58 -14.33 4.41
C LEU A 122 -12.68 -13.28 4.62
N LEU A 123 -13.94 -13.70 4.74
CA LEU A 123 -15.06 -12.78 5.00
C LEU A 123 -14.91 -12.04 6.33
N ARG A 124 -14.31 -12.67 7.34
CA ARG A 124 -14.01 -12.01 8.63
C ARG A 124 -12.95 -10.93 8.44
N LEU A 125 -11.90 -11.21 7.66
CA LEU A 125 -10.85 -10.24 7.33
C LEU A 125 -11.41 -9.06 6.53
N ILE A 126 -12.25 -9.32 5.53
CA ILE A 126 -12.93 -8.29 4.74
C ILE A 126 -13.80 -7.43 5.65
N GLY A 127 -14.59 -8.05 6.53
CA GLY A 127 -15.44 -7.32 7.48
C GLY A 127 -14.64 -6.39 8.40
N ILE A 128 -13.48 -6.84 8.90
CA ILE A 128 -12.56 -6.00 9.69
C ILE A 128 -12.07 -4.81 8.85
N MET A 129 -11.58 -5.05 7.63
CA MET A 129 -11.04 -4.01 6.75
C MET A 129 -12.10 -2.99 6.32
N VAL A 130 -13.31 -3.45 5.98
CA VAL A 130 -14.42 -2.56 5.62
C VAL A 130 -14.85 -1.73 6.82
N LEU A 131 -14.98 -2.33 8.00
CA LEU A 131 -15.46 -1.64 9.19
C LEU A 131 -14.45 -0.61 9.74
N LEU A 132 -13.14 -0.91 9.68
CA LEU A 132 -12.07 0.04 10.02
C LEU A 132 -11.84 1.08 8.93
N GLY A 133 -11.95 0.67 7.66
CA GLY A 133 -11.65 1.51 6.50
C GLY A 133 -12.76 2.51 6.18
N ALA A 134 -14.03 2.15 6.38
CA ALA A 134 -15.17 2.99 6.01
C ALA A 134 -15.19 4.36 6.71
N PRO A 135 -14.94 4.48 8.04
CA PRO A 135 -14.84 5.79 8.68
C PRO A 135 -13.71 6.65 8.12
N GLY A 136 -12.53 6.06 7.91
CA GLY A 136 -11.39 6.76 7.32
C GLY A 136 -11.68 7.25 5.90
N PHE A 137 -12.34 6.42 5.10
CA PHE A 137 -12.79 6.77 3.75
C PHE A 137 -13.82 7.90 3.73
N LEU A 138 -14.84 7.83 4.60
CA LEU A 138 -15.88 8.87 4.70
C LEU A 138 -15.29 10.22 5.11
N ILE A 139 -14.39 10.23 6.12
CA ILE A 139 -13.69 11.46 6.54
C ILE A 139 -12.86 12.02 5.39
N ALA A 140 -12.07 11.18 4.71
CA ALA A 140 -11.27 11.60 3.56
C ALA A 140 -12.13 12.18 2.43
N LEU A 141 -13.29 11.56 2.14
CA LEU A 141 -14.22 12.02 1.11
C LEU A 141 -14.84 13.38 1.43
N ILE A 142 -15.35 13.56 2.66
CA ILE A 142 -15.94 14.83 3.11
C ILE A 142 -14.92 15.96 2.98
N PHE A 143 -13.67 15.71 3.39
CA PHE A 143 -12.61 16.71 3.30
C PHE A 143 -12.17 16.99 1.87
N LEU A 144 -12.07 15.97 1.02
CA LEU A 144 -11.75 16.17 -0.40
C LEU A 144 -12.80 17.09 -1.05
N LEU A 145 -14.08 16.87 -0.77
CA LEU A 145 -15.18 17.72 -1.22
C LEU A 145 -15.06 19.15 -0.68
N ALA A 146 -14.70 19.31 0.60
CA ALA A 146 -14.51 20.63 1.22
C ALA A 146 -13.33 21.40 0.61
N ILE A 147 -12.19 20.74 0.36
CA ILE A 147 -11.02 21.34 -0.29
C ILE A 147 -11.36 21.74 -1.73
N PHE A 148 -12.02 20.85 -2.47
CA PHE A 148 -12.43 21.12 -3.84
C PHE A 148 -13.42 22.29 -3.91
N GLY A 149 -14.40 22.35 -3.00
CA GLY A 149 -15.32 23.47 -2.87
C GLY A 149 -14.61 24.79 -2.51
N GLY A 150 -13.70 24.77 -1.53
CA GLY A 150 -12.91 25.94 -1.14
C GLY A 150 -12.01 26.46 -2.27
N PHE A 151 -11.41 25.54 -3.04
CA PHE A 151 -10.61 25.88 -4.22
C PHE A 151 -11.47 26.55 -5.30
N LEU A 152 -12.63 25.99 -5.64
CA LEU A 152 -13.55 26.60 -6.61
C LEU A 152 -14.01 28.00 -6.17
N LEU A 153 -14.31 28.18 -4.88
CA LEU A 153 -14.68 29.48 -4.32
C LEU A 153 -13.53 30.49 -4.41
N ALA A 154 -12.28 30.07 -4.18
CA ALA A 154 -11.11 30.95 -4.30
C ALA A 154 -10.89 31.45 -5.75
N PHE A 155 -11.15 30.60 -6.74
CA PHE A 155 -11.08 30.97 -8.16
C PHE A 155 -12.22 31.88 -8.61
N ALA A 156 -13.37 31.84 -7.94
CA ALA A 156 -14.49 32.73 -8.22
C ALA A 156 -14.27 34.18 -7.72
N GLN A 157 -13.31 34.40 -6.80
CA GLN A 157 -13.03 35.75 -6.26
C GLN A 157 -12.25 36.61 -7.26
N GLN A 158 -12.72 37.83 -7.53
CA GLN A 158 -12.04 38.77 -8.44
C GLN A 158 -10.94 39.61 -7.76
N VAL A 159 -10.92 39.68 -6.42
CA VAL A 159 -9.96 40.50 -5.67
C VAL A 159 -8.71 39.70 -5.32
N GLU A 160 -7.55 40.14 -5.79
CA GLU A 160 -6.27 39.41 -5.65
C GLU A 160 -5.81 39.23 -4.19
N SER A 161 -6.01 40.23 -3.33
CA SER A 161 -5.60 40.17 -1.92
C SER A 161 -6.40 39.11 -1.13
N ILE A 162 -7.71 39.02 -1.38
CA ILE A 162 -8.59 38.00 -0.78
C ILE A 162 -8.23 36.61 -1.33
N ARG A 163 -7.87 36.50 -2.61
CA ARG A 163 -7.44 35.24 -3.23
C ARG A 163 -6.16 34.68 -2.59
N ILE A 164 -5.15 35.52 -2.36
CA ILE A 164 -3.88 35.08 -1.74
C ILE A 164 -4.11 34.66 -0.28
N ALA A 165 -4.88 35.44 0.49
CA ALA A 165 -5.20 35.11 1.88
C ALA A 165 -6.00 33.80 2.00
N THR A 166 -6.99 33.58 1.13
CA THR A 166 -7.78 32.34 1.10
C THR A 166 -6.95 31.13 0.67
N LEU A 167 -6.03 31.28 -0.28
CA LEU A 167 -5.11 30.20 -0.67
C LEU A 167 -4.15 29.82 0.46
N LEU A 168 -3.55 30.79 1.15
CA LEU A 168 -2.68 30.54 2.31
C LEU A 168 -3.43 29.81 3.43
N LEU A 169 -4.65 30.25 3.75
CA LEU A 169 -5.49 29.60 4.75
C LEU A 169 -5.90 28.19 4.32
N ALA A 170 -6.25 27.98 3.03
CA ALA A 170 -6.59 26.67 2.49
C ALA A 170 -5.40 25.71 2.55
N ILE A 171 -4.18 26.18 2.26
CA ILE A 171 -2.95 25.38 2.36
C ILE A 171 -2.66 25.00 3.81
N LEU A 172 -2.78 25.95 4.75
CA LEU A 172 -2.57 25.66 6.17
C LEU A 172 -3.61 24.66 6.70
N ALA A 173 -4.88 24.84 6.35
CA ALA A 173 -5.95 23.92 6.70
C ALA A 173 -5.71 22.52 6.12
N LEU A 174 -5.23 22.44 4.88
CA LEU A 174 -4.85 21.19 4.22
C LEU A 174 -3.71 20.49 4.96
N LEU A 175 -2.67 21.23 5.37
CA LEU A 175 -1.51 20.65 6.07
C LEU A 175 -1.90 20.09 7.44
N VAL A 176 -2.69 20.84 8.22
CA VAL A 176 -3.21 20.39 9.51
C VAL A 176 -4.09 19.14 9.32
N PHE A 177 -4.99 19.17 8.34
CA PHE A 177 -5.86 18.04 8.04
C PHE A 177 -5.05 16.80 7.63
N LEU A 178 -4.05 16.95 6.77
CA LEU A 178 -3.18 15.86 6.34
C LEU A 178 -2.44 15.25 7.54
N GLY A 179 -1.97 16.07 8.47
CA GLY A 179 -1.39 15.61 9.74
C GLY A 179 -2.37 14.77 10.56
N CYS A 180 -3.61 15.24 10.74
CA CYS A 180 -4.65 14.48 11.43
C CYS A 180 -5.00 13.16 10.73
N LEU A 181 -5.09 13.17 9.40
CA LEU A 181 -5.39 11.98 8.59
C LEU A 181 -4.26 10.95 8.68
N LEU A 182 -3.01 11.39 8.68
CA LEU A 182 -1.84 10.51 8.86
C LEU A 182 -1.84 9.86 10.24
N LEU A 183 -2.14 10.62 11.30
CA LEU A 183 -2.27 10.07 12.65
C LEU A 183 -3.41 9.04 12.73
N LEU A 184 -4.58 9.38 12.19
CA LEU A 184 -5.72 8.47 12.14
C LEU A 184 -5.39 7.20 11.36
N ALA A 185 -4.76 7.33 10.18
CA ALA A 185 -4.33 6.19 9.37
C ALA A 185 -3.34 5.29 10.12
N GLY A 186 -2.38 5.87 10.85
CA GLY A 186 -1.44 5.11 11.68
C GLY A 186 -2.13 4.32 12.80
N VAL A 187 -3.08 4.95 13.50
CA VAL A 187 -3.88 4.29 14.54
C VAL A 187 -4.75 3.17 13.95
N LEU A 188 -5.45 3.43 12.85
CA LEU A 188 -6.28 2.43 12.17
C LEU A 188 -5.45 1.26 11.63
N HIS A 189 -4.24 1.53 11.12
CA HIS A 189 -3.30 0.51 10.66
C HIS A 189 -2.81 -0.40 11.79
N LEU A 190 -2.43 0.19 12.93
CA LEU A 190 -2.07 -0.57 14.13
C LEU A 190 -3.24 -1.41 14.63
N TRP A 191 -4.43 -0.83 14.68
CA TRP A 191 -5.63 -1.51 15.15
C TRP A 191 -6.03 -2.66 14.22
N SER A 192 -5.96 -2.46 12.90
CA SER A 192 -6.26 -3.51 11.92
C SER A 192 -5.28 -4.69 12.03
N ARG A 193 -3.96 -4.42 12.19
CA ARG A 193 -2.93 -5.45 12.39
C ARG A 193 -3.23 -6.36 13.59
N LEU A 194 -3.68 -5.79 14.70
CA LEU A 194 -4.06 -6.55 15.91
C LEU A 194 -5.38 -7.29 15.72
N ALA A 195 -6.39 -6.63 15.15
CA ALA A 195 -7.71 -7.22 14.94
C ALA A 195 -7.66 -8.43 14.00
N LEU A 196 -6.88 -8.37 12.92
CA LEU A 196 -6.68 -9.51 12.03
C LEU A 196 -6.06 -10.71 12.76
N ARG A 197 -5.06 -10.47 13.61
CA ARG A 197 -4.42 -11.53 14.40
C ARG A 197 -5.35 -12.12 15.44
N ALA A 198 -6.14 -11.29 16.11
CA ALA A 198 -7.19 -11.74 17.02
C ALA A 198 -8.22 -12.63 16.31
N ALA A 199 -8.67 -12.23 15.11
CA ALA A 199 -9.64 -13.00 14.33
C ALA A 199 -9.11 -14.35 13.85
N LEU A 200 -7.82 -14.40 13.49
CA LEU A 200 -7.20 -15.60 12.90
C LEU A 200 -6.62 -16.57 13.94
N LEU A 201 -6.03 -16.06 15.03
CA LEU A 201 -5.36 -16.89 16.04
C LEU A 201 -6.30 -17.30 17.18
N GLU A 202 -7.25 -16.45 17.55
CA GLU A 202 -8.25 -16.73 18.60
C GLU A 202 -9.62 -17.15 18.01
N ASP A 203 -9.72 -17.31 16.68
CA ASP A 203 -10.93 -17.72 15.95
C ASP A 203 -12.18 -16.84 16.19
N LEU A 204 -11.97 -15.57 16.56
CA LEU A 204 -13.04 -14.64 16.92
C LEU A 204 -13.82 -14.11 15.69
N PRO A 205 -15.12 -13.76 15.86
CA PRO A 205 -15.87 -13.01 14.85
C PRO A 205 -15.36 -11.56 14.74
N TRP A 206 -15.64 -10.87 13.63
CA TRP A 206 -15.03 -9.57 13.29
C TRP A 206 -15.17 -8.50 14.40
N ILE A 207 -16.31 -8.40 15.09
CA ILE A 207 -16.55 -7.36 16.11
C ILE A 207 -15.76 -7.70 17.38
N ALA A 208 -15.77 -8.98 17.77
CA ALA A 208 -15.02 -9.44 18.94
C ALA A 208 -13.51 -9.30 18.71
N ALA A 209 -13.05 -9.58 17.48
CA ALA A 209 -11.65 -9.41 17.08
C ALA A 209 -11.21 -7.93 17.15
N LEU A 210 -12.06 -6.99 16.72
CA LEU A 210 -11.78 -5.55 16.84
C LEU A 210 -11.65 -5.11 18.30
N ARG A 211 -12.61 -5.52 19.15
CA ARG A 211 -12.57 -5.22 20.58
C ARG A 211 -11.33 -5.82 21.24
N ARG A 212 -11.00 -7.07 20.89
CA ARG A 212 -9.83 -7.77 21.40
C ARG A 212 -8.53 -7.08 20.99
N GLY A 213 -8.39 -6.72 19.71
CA GLY A 213 -7.25 -5.98 19.19
C GLY A 213 -7.06 -4.64 19.93
N LEU A 214 -8.14 -3.90 20.16
CA LEU A 214 -8.09 -2.65 20.92
C LEU A 214 -7.64 -2.87 22.38
N GLN A 215 -8.19 -3.87 23.06
CA GLN A 215 -7.81 -4.21 24.43
C GLN A 215 -6.33 -4.57 24.55
N VAL A 216 -5.80 -5.36 23.62
CA VAL A 216 -4.38 -5.74 23.59
C VAL A 216 -3.51 -4.51 23.32
N GLY A 217 -3.89 -3.67 22.36
CA GLY A 217 -3.16 -2.45 22.01
C GLY A 217 -3.08 -1.44 23.16
N LEU A 218 -4.19 -1.20 23.86
CA LEU A 218 -4.24 -0.25 24.98
C LEU A 218 -3.47 -0.76 26.21
N ARG A 219 -3.44 -2.07 26.47
CA ARG A 219 -2.72 -2.64 27.62
C ARG A 219 -1.20 -2.62 27.46
N ARG A 220 -0.68 -2.59 26.23
CA ARG A 220 0.75 -2.70 25.93
C ARG A 220 1.23 -1.67 24.90
N ILE A 221 0.77 -0.43 25.03
CA ILE A 221 1.01 0.61 24.03
C ILE A 221 2.51 0.85 23.78
N GLY A 222 3.36 0.78 24.82
CA GLY A 222 4.80 0.98 24.68
C GLY A 222 5.49 -0.13 23.86
N SER A 223 5.19 -1.39 24.15
CA SER A 223 5.73 -2.53 23.39
C SER A 223 5.19 -2.56 21.96
N LEU A 224 3.91 -2.23 21.78
CA LEU A 224 3.27 -2.13 20.48
C LEU A 224 3.92 -1.05 19.61
N LEU A 225 4.08 0.17 20.15
CA LEU A 225 4.71 1.29 19.45
C LEU A 225 6.16 0.98 19.09
N LEU A 226 6.90 0.29 19.97
CA LEU A 226 8.27 -0.12 19.69
C LEU A 226 8.33 -1.13 18.53
N VAL A 227 7.50 -2.18 18.56
CA VAL A 227 7.44 -3.18 17.48
C VAL A 227 7.03 -2.52 16.16
N TRP A 228 6.05 -1.62 16.18
CA TRP A 228 5.61 -0.88 15.01
C TRP A 228 6.69 0.05 14.46
N LEU A 229 7.35 0.82 15.32
CA LEU A 229 8.42 1.71 14.91
C LEU A 229 9.57 0.93 14.26
N VAL A 230 9.97 -0.20 14.83
CA VAL A 230 11.08 -1.00 14.30
C VAL A 230 10.69 -1.75 13.02
N LEU A 231 9.52 -2.40 12.98
CA LEU A 231 9.14 -3.25 11.85
C LEU A 231 8.49 -2.47 10.70
N ASP A 232 7.48 -1.66 11.00
CA ASP A 232 6.73 -0.94 9.97
C ASP A 232 7.50 0.29 9.47
N ILE A 233 7.97 1.15 10.38
CA ILE A 233 8.72 2.35 9.97
C ILE A 233 10.17 2.01 9.62
N GLY A 234 10.85 1.25 10.48
CA GLY A 234 12.25 0.89 10.31
C GLY A 234 12.45 -0.06 9.13
N VAL A 235 12.10 -1.34 9.30
CA VAL A 235 12.40 -2.38 8.30
C VAL A 235 11.59 -2.16 7.01
N LEU A 236 10.26 -2.14 7.10
CA LEU A 236 9.40 -2.04 5.92
C LEU A 236 9.52 -0.65 5.27
N GLY A 237 9.51 0.43 6.06
CA GLY A 237 9.64 1.80 5.55
C GLY A 237 10.98 2.05 4.85
N VAL A 238 12.11 1.66 5.45
CA VAL A 238 13.43 1.86 4.81
C VAL A 238 13.58 0.99 3.56
N ILE A 239 13.18 -0.27 3.60
CA ILE A 239 13.32 -1.16 2.43
C ILE A 239 12.39 -0.72 1.29
N THR A 240 11.14 -0.37 1.58
CA THR A 240 10.22 0.16 0.55
C THR A 240 10.73 1.47 -0.03
N PHE A 241 11.33 2.35 0.77
CA PHE A 241 11.97 3.57 0.30
C PHE A 241 13.15 3.27 -0.64
N ILE A 242 14.07 2.38 -0.24
CA ILE A 242 15.22 1.97 -1.07
C ILE A 242 14.75 1.35 -2.38
N LEU A 243 13.78 0.43 -2.34
CA LEU A 243 13.25 -0.22 -3.54
C LEU A 243 12.52 0.76 -4.45
N SER A 244 11.81 1.73 -3.89
CA SER A 244 11.16 2.79 -4.68
C SER A 244 12.19 3.67 -5.37
N PHE A 245 13.27 4.05 -4.67
CA PHE A 245 14.37 4.81 -5.24
C PHE A 245 15.08 4.01 -6.34
N LEU A 246 15.36 2.74 -6.08
CA LEU A 246 16.01 1.84 -7.04
C LEU A 246 15.12 1.60 -8.28
N ALA A 247 13.80 1.53 -8.12
CA ALA A 247 12.85 1.39 -9.22
C ALA A 247 12.65 2.70 -10.01
N ALA A 248 12.87 3.86 -9.40
CA ALA A 248 12.81 5.15 -10.09
C ALA A 248 13.94 5.31 -11.11
N ILE A 249 15.14 4.78 -10.84
CA ILE A 249 16.31 4.86 -11.75
C ILE A 249 16.01 4.26 -13.13
N PRO A 250 15.59 2.99 -13.28
CA PRO A 250 15.28 2.41 -14.58
C PRO A 250 14.07 3.08 -15.23
N LEU A 251 13.07 3.51 -14.45
CA LEU A 251 11.92 4.23 -14.98
C LEU A 251 12.33 5.56 -15.60
N LEU A 252 13.22 6.31 -14.95
CA LEU A 252 13.77 7.56 -15.47
C LEU A 252 14.70 7.32 -16.66
N ALA A 253 15.57 6.31 -16.60
CA ALA A 253 16.47 5.97 -17.70
C ALA A 253 15.68 5.56 -18.95
N ILE A 254 14.78 4.59 -18.83
CA ILE A 254 13.93 4.13 -19.94
C ILE A 254 13.00 5.27 -20.41
N GLY A 255 12.40 6.02 -19.48
CA GLY A 255 11.53 7.15 -19.81
C GLY A 255 12.27 8.25 -20.58
N SER A 256 13.50 8.57 -20.18
CA SER A 256 14.34 9.57 -20.86
C SER A 256 14.78 9.11 -22.26
N VAL A 257 15.23 7.85 -22.40
CA VAL A 257 15.61 7.27 -23.70
C VAL A 257 14.41 7.17 -24.63
N ALA A 258 13.27 6.69 -24.14
CA ALA A 258 12.03 6.66 -24.92
C ALA A 258 11.61 8.07 -25.32
N PHE A 259 11.67 9.04 -24.41
CA PHE A 259 11.33 10.43 -24.71
C PHE A 259 12.21 11.01 -25.82
N LEU A 260 13.54 10.85 -25.73
CA LEU A 260 14.47 11.30 -26.77
C LEU A 260 14.24 10.57 -28.10
N ALA A 261 13.99 9.25 -28.07
CA ALA A 261 13.74 8.46 -29.27
C ALA A 261 12.45 8.84 -30.01
N PHE A 262 11.39 9.20 -29.28
CA PHE A 262 10.09 9.54 -29.89
C PHE A 262 9.89 11.04 -30.14
N PHE A 263 10.56 11.92 -29.38
CA PHE A 263 10.33 13.37 -29.43
C PHE A 263 11.60 14.21 -29.68
N GLY A 264 12.79 13.62 -29.72
CA GLY A 264 14.06 14.36 -29.86
C GLY A 264 14.34 14.93 -31.26
N GLY A 265 13.58 14.54 -32.28
CA GLY A 265 13.81 14.93 -33.68
C GLY A 265 13.36 16.34 -34.08
N GLY A 266 12.72 17.10 -33.19
CA GLY A 266 12.29 18.49 -33.45
C GLY A 266 11.17 18.68 -34.48
N GLY A 267 10.63 17.60 -35.04
CA GLY A 267 9.52 17.62 -35.99
C GLY A 267 8.13 17.61 -35.32
N PRO A 268 7.04 17.73 -36.10
CA PRO A 268 5.68 17.56 -35.62
C PRO A 268 5.53 16.19 -34.94
N VAL A 269 4.94 16.18 -33.75
CA VAL A 269 4.72 14.94 -33.01
C VAL A 269 3.60 14.15 -33.67
N ASP A 270 3.96 13.02 -34.29
CA ASP A 270 2.98 12.09 -34.83
C ASP A 270 2.15 11.46 -33.69
N PRO A 271 0.81 11.36 -33.81
CA PRO A 271 -0.04 10.69 -32.80
C PRO A 271 0.38 9.25 -32.50
N SER A 272 0.99 8.57 -33.48
CA SER A 272 1.52 7.20 -33.33
C SER A 272 2.75 7.15 -32.41
N ALA A 273 3.57 8.20 -32.37
CA ALA A 273 4.73 8.30 -31.48
C ALA A 273 4.29 8.45 -30.02
N ILE A 274 3.24 9.24 -29.76
CA ILE A 274 2.63 9.39 -28.43
C ILE A 274 2.12 8.03 -27.93
N PHE A 275 1.41 7.28 -28.79
CA PHE A 275 0.89 5.96 -28.42
C PHE A 275 2.01 4.96 -28.11
N ARG A 276 3.07 4.92 -28.94
CA ARG A 276 4.23 4.03 -28.71
C ARG A 276 4.98 4.39 -27.42
N PHE A 277 5.18 5.67 -27.16
CA PHE A 277 5.77 6.14 -25.89
C PHE A 277 4.93 5.71 -24.69
N ALA A 278 3.61 5.95 -24.74
CA ALA A 278 2.69 5.56 -23.69
C ALA A 278 2.69 4.04 -23.45
N LEU A 279 2.76 3.24 -24.52
CA LEU A 279 2.85 1.78 -24.44
C LEU A 279 4.15 1.32 -23.75
N VAL A 280 5.30 1.88 -24.13
CA VAL A 280 6.59 1.57 -23.50
C VAL A 280 6.58 1.93 -22.01
N MET A 281 6.03 3.09 -21.66
CA MET A 281 5.90 3.51 -20.27
C MET A 281 4.94 2.62 -19.48
N ALA A 282 3.81 2.23 -20.07
CA ALA A 282 2.84 1.34 -19.43
C ALA A 282 3.43 -0.07 -19.19
N LEU A 283 4.14 -0.64 -20.17
CA LEU A 283 4.82 -1.93 -20.03
C LEU A 283 5.93 -1.88 -18.97
N THR A 284 6.73 -0.81 -18.96
CA THR A 284 7.78 -0.62 -17.96
C THR A 284 7.19 -0.51 -16.55
N ALA A 285 6.11 0.28 -16.40
CA ALA A 285 5.40 0.43 -15.15
C ALA A 285 4.78 -0.90 -14.69
N LEU A 286 4.19 -1.69 -15.60
CA LEU A 286 3.62 -3.00 -15.29
C LEU A 286 4.71 -3.97 -14.81
N CYS A 287 5.85 -4.05 -15.48
CA CYS A 287 6.97 -4.89 -15.06
C CYS A 287 7.49 -4.51 -13.67
N LEU A 288 7.66 -3.20 -13.40
CA LEU A 288 8.09 -2.72 -12.09
C LEU A 288 7.03 -2.98 -11.01
N SER A 289 5.75 -2.88 -11.35
CA SER A 289 4.64 -3.14 -10.42
C SER A 289 4.58 -4.59 -9.92
N VAL A 290 5.13 -5.54 -10.68
CA VAL A 290 5.24 -6.96 -10.28
C VAL A 290 6.58 -7.22 -9.60
N LEU A 291 7.67 -6.63 -10.10
CA LEU A 291 9.02 -6.83 -9.58
C LEU A 291 9.17 -6.32 -8.14
N ILE A 292 8.62 -5.14 -7.82
CA ILE A 292 8.75 -4.54 -6.48
C ILE A 292 8.10 -5.44 -5.40
N PRO A 293 6.83 -5.87 -5.55
CA PRO A 293 6.20 -6.85 -4.64
C PRO A 293 6.98 -8.16 -4.53
N LEU A 294 7.58 -8.64 -5.62
CA LEU A 294 8.39 -9.87 -5.60
C LEU A 294 9.63 -9.72 -4.71
N LEU A 295 10.31 -8.57 -4.78
CA LEU A 295 11.46 -8.26 -3.93
C LEU A 295 11.05 -8.00 -2.47
N LEU A 296 9.85 -7.47 -2.24
CA LEU A 296 9.30 -7.22 -0.90
C LEU A 296 8.75 -8.47 -0.21
N ALA A 297 8.45 -9.53 -0.97
CA ALA A 297 7.84 -10.76 -0.47
C ALA A 297 8.53 -11.36 0.79
N PRO A 298 9.86 -11.57 0.82
CA PRO A 298 10.53 -12.08 2.03
C PRO A 298 10.46 -11.10 3.20
N VAL A 299 10.52 -9.80 2.94
CA VAL A 299 10.47 -8.75 3.97
C VAL A 299 9.09 -8.68 4.62
N ILE A 300 8.02 -8.72 3.82
CA ILE A 300 6.65 -8.76 4.33
C ILE A 300 6.41 -10.04 5.10
N THR A 301 6.90 -11.18 4.59
CA THR A 301 6.82 -12.46 5.31
C THR A 301 7.48 -12.36 6.69
N PHE A 302 8.69 -11.77 6.74
CA PHE A 302 9.41 -11.54 7.98
C PHE A 302 8.63 -10.65 8.94
N VAL A 303 8.19 -9.47 8.49
CA VAL A 303 7.43 -8.51 9.30
C VAL A 303 6.15 -9.14 9.84
N GLU A 304 5.38 -9.82 9.01
CA GLU A 304 4.14 -10.48 9.44
C GLU A 304 4.39 -11.62 10.44
N THR A 305 5.48 -12.37 10.28
CA THR A 305 5.89 -13.44 11.20
C THR A 305 6.30 -12.88 12.56
N VAL A 306 7.15 -11.84 12.60
CA VAL A 306 7.58 -11.20 13.86
C VAL A 306 6.37 -10.60 14.59
N TRP A 307 5.49 -9.89 13.89
CA TRP A 307 4.26 -9.38 14.47
C TRP A 307 3.35 -10.49 15.04
N THR A 308 3.31 -11.65 14.38
CA THR A 308 2.56 -12.82 14.86
C THR A 308 3.16 -13.39 16.15
N LEU A 309 4.50 -13.50 16.23
CA LEU A 309 5.20 -13.90 17.45
C LEU A 309 4.97 -12.91 18.60
N ALA A 310 5.11 -11.61 18.32
CA ALA A 310 4.87 -10.54 19.29
C ALA A 310 3.44 -10.61 19.85
N TYR A 311 2.44 -10.74 18.98
CA TYR A 311 1.04 -10.85 19.39
C TYR A 311 0.79 -12.06 20.29
N ARG A 312 1.31 -13.25 19.94
CA ARG A 312 1.18 -14.47 20.76
C ARG A 312 1.78 -14.29 22.15
N SER A 313 2.93 -13.63 22.24
CA SER A 313 3.58 -13.34 23.52
C SER A 313 2.71 -12.41 24.40
N TRP A 314 2.00 -11.45 23.80
CA TRP A 314 1.19 -10.49 24.55
C TRP A 314 -0.09 -11.09 25.11
N ILE A 315 -0.67 -12.09 24.44
CA ILE A 315 -1.87 -12.80 24.89
C ILE A 315 -1.56 -14.00 25.80
N GLY A 316 -0.28 -14.28 26.07
CA GLY A 316 0.14 -15.41 26.92
C GLY A 316 0.08 -16.78 26.22
N GLY A 317 0.20 -16.81 24.90
CA GLY A 317 0.34 -18.07 24.16
C GLY A 317 1.62 -18.82 24.57
N PRO A 318 1.68 -20.16 24.40
CA PRO A 318 2.84 -20.95 24.81
C PRO A 318 4.11 -20.38 24.18
N ALA A 319 5.16 -20.28 25.00
CA ALA A 319 6.49 -19.88 24.53
C ALA A 319 6.83 -20.75 23.32
N PRO A 320 7.17 -20.13 22.18
CA PRO A 320 7.39 -20.89 20.95
C PRO A 320 8.58 -21.84 21.23
N ALA A 321 8.43 -23.13 20.96
CA ALA A 321 9.35 -24.20 21.37
C ALA A 321 10.80 -23.82 21.02
N GLY A 322 11.56 -23.41 22.03
CA GLY A 322 12.83 -22.71 21.90
C GLY A 322 13.77 -23.07 23.03
N GLU A 323 13.61 -24.25 23.60
CA GLU A 323 14.61 -24.90 24.43
C GLU A 323 14.61 -26.37 24.01
N ILE A 324 15.51 -26.73 23.10
CA ILE A 324 16.07 -28.08 23.15
C ILE A 324 17.08 -27.97 24.29
N PRO A 325 16.92 -28.68 25.42
CA PRO A 325 17.95 -28.73 26.43
C PRO A 325 19.21 -29.24 25.74
N GLN A 326 20.28 -28.45 25.74
CA GLN A 326 21.60 -28.98 25.48
C GLN A 326 21.80 -30.07 26.53
N ALA A 327 21.77 -31.33 26.09
CA ALA A 327 22.10 -32.45 26.94
C ALA A 327 23.51 -32.22 27.49
N ALA A 328 23.59 -32.27 28.82
CA ALA A 328 24.82 -32.23 29.60
C ALA A 328 25.76 -33.39 29.24
#